data_AF-A0A9E1XGU9-F1
#
_entry.id   AF-A0A9E1XGU9-F1
#
_cell.length_a   1.000
_cell.length_b   1.000
_cell.length_c   1.000
_cell.angle_alpha   90.00
_cell.angle_beta   90.00
_cell.angle_gamma   90.00
#
_symmetry.space_group_name_H-M   'P 1'
#
loop_
_entity.id
_entity.type
_entity.pdbx_description
1 polymer ?
#
loop_
_entity_poly.entity_id
_entity_poly.type
_entity_poly.pdbx_seq_one_letter_code
_entity_poly.pdbx_strand_id
1 'polypeptide(L)'
;MLCCWVTLVEAKQHKFEMTIDEVTIKVAPKLDYKVFAFNGQVPAPLIHVVEGDDVEVLVTNNTSTPHTIHWHGLYQTNNWKNDGVPGVTQEAIEAGDSY
;
A
#
# COMPACT_ATOMS: atom_id res chain seq x y z
N MET A 1 46.63 -8.31 2.30
CA MET A 1 45.83 -7.30 3.00
C MET A 1 44.70 -6.91 2.07
N LEU A 2 43.60 -7.67 2.10
CA LEU A 2 42.46 -7.48 1.20
C LEU A 2 41.38 -6.76 2.01
N CYS A 3 41.29 -5.45 1.84
CA CYS A 3 40.23 -4.66 2.47
C CYS A 3 38.96 -4.89 1.64
N CYS A 4 38.07 -5.74 2.13
CA CYS A 4 36.72 -5.91 1.58
C CYS A 4 35.94 -4.62 1.89
N TRP A 5 35.61 -3.84 0.86
CA TRP A 5 34.71 -2.71 0.99
C TRP A 5 33.29 -3.27 1.07
N VAL A 6 32.80 -3.50 2.29
CA VAL A 6 31.35 -3.63 2.49
C VAL A 6 30.79 -2.22 2.33
N THR A 7 30.22 -1.93 1.17
CA THR A 7 29.31 -0.78 1.04
C THR A 7 28.16 -1.03 2.00
N LEU A 8 28.08 -0.24 3.06
CA LEU A 8 26.87 -0.10 3.85
C LEU A 8 25.81 0.46 2.90
N VAL A 9 24.83 -0.37 2.53
CA VAL A 9 23.62 0.13 1.90
C VAL A 9 22.80 0.74 3.03
N GLU A 10 22.72 2.07 3.06
CA GLU A 10 21.87 2.79 3.98
C GLU A 10 20.42 2.60 3.52
N ALA A 11 19.58 2.06 4.39
CA ALA A 11 18.13 1.97 4.18
C ALA A 11 17.57 3.36 3.92
N LYS A 12 16.92 3.58 2.78
CA LYS A 12 16.28 4.86 2.50
C LYS A 12 14.82 4.81 2.95
N GLN A 13 14.35 5.89 3.57
CA GLN A 13 12.92 6.08 3.82
C GLN A 13 12.21 6.57 2.54
N HIS A 14 11.14 5.88 2.15
CA HIS A 14 10.22 6.31 1.10
C HIS A 14 8.83 6.53 1.69
N LYS A 15 8.23 7.68 1.35
CA LYS A 15 6.89 8.05 1.79
C LYS A 15 5.98 8.15 0.59
N PHE A 16 4.83 7.49 0.67
CA PHE A 16 3.80 7.50 -0.37
C PHE A 16 2.47 7.94 0.24
N GLU A 17 1.69 8.67 -0.55
CA GLU A 17 0.30 8.96 -0.24
C GLU A 17 -0.56 8.16 -1.22
N MET A 18 -1.55 7.44 -0.69
CA MET A 18 -2.44 6.59 -1.46
C MET A 18 -3.89 6.87 -1.06
N THR A 19 -4.77 6.97 -2.04
CA THR A 19 -6.21 7.08 -1.83
C THR A 19 -6.90 5.80 -2.25
N ILE A 20 -8.04 5.51 -1.64
CA ILE A 20 -8.98 4.50 -2.13
C ILE A 20 -10.20 5.24 -2.64
N ASP A 21 -10.49 5.11 -3.93
CA ASP A 21 -11.50 5.91 -4.62
C ASP A 21 -12.54 5.03 -5.31
N GLU A 22 -13.80 5.46 -5.29
CA GLU A 22 -14.86 4.87 -6.10
C GLU A 22 -14.80 5.39 -7.53
N VAL A 23 -14.46 4.53 -8.47
CA VAL A 23 -14.35 4.90 -9.90
C VAL A 23 -15.07 3.91 -10.80
N THR A 24 -15.38 4.33 -12.02
CA THR A 24 -15.90 3.43 -13.06
C THR A 24 -14.82 3.23 -14.11
N ILE A 25 -14.42 1.98 -14.34
CA ILE A 25 -13.43 1.60 -15.36
C ILE A 25 -14.08 0.83 -16.51
N LYS A 26 -13.52 0.96 -17.71
CA LYS A 26 -13.91 0.16 -18.87
C LYS A 26 -13.08 -1.12 -18.92
N VAL A 27 -13.70 -2.25 -18.60
CA VAL A 27 -13.02 -3.56 -18.53
C VAL A 27 -12.96 -4.21 -19.92
N ALA A 28 -14.05 -4.10 -20.68
CA ALA A 28 -14.17 -4.66 -22.03
C ALA A 28 -15.14 -3.82 -22.88
N PRO A 29 -15.25 -4.08 -24.19
CA PRO A 29 -16.28 -3.44 -25.01
C PRO A 29 -17.67 -3.63 -24.40
N LYS A 30 -18.36 -2.52 -24.14
CA LYS A 30 -19.69 -2.46 -23.48
C LYS A 30 -19.73 -2.99 -22.03
N LEU A 31 -18.58 -3.12 -21.38
CA LEU A 31 -18.49 -3.50 -19.97
C LEU A 31 -17.76 -2.42 -19.19
N ASP A 32 -18.55 -1.53 -18.58
CA ASP A 32 -18.07 -0.57 -17.59
C ASP A 32 -18.40 -1.11 -16.19
N TYR A 33 -17.47 -0.96 -15.25
CA TYR A 33 -17.58 -1.55 -13.91
C TYR A 33 -17.21 -0.54 -12.84
N LYS A 34 -18.04 -0.42 -11.80
CA LYS A 34 -17.72 0.35 -10.60
C LYS A 34 -16.75 -0.45 -9.73
N VAL A 35 -15.64 0.15 -9.36
CA VAL A 35 -14.57 -0.47 -8.59
C VAL A 35 -14.09 0.47 -7.49
N PHE A 36 -13.51 -0.11 -6.44
CA PHE A 36 -12.65 0.61 -5.51
C PHE A 36 -11.22 0.53 -6.04
N ALA A 37 -10.63 1.67 -6.32
CA ALA A 37 -9.34 1.78 -6.98
C ALA A 37 -8.35 2.57 -6.12
N PHE A 38 -7.10 2.12 -6.10
CA PHE A 38 -6.04 2.89 -5.47
C PHE A 38 -5.62 4.04 -6.39
N ASN A 39 -5.63 5.28 -5.88
CA ASN A 39 -5.39 6.52 -6.64
C ASN A 39 -6.24 6.61 -7.92
N GLY A 40 -7.51 6.19 -7.83
CA GLY A 40 -8.47 6.22 -8.94
C GLY A 40 -8.11 5.35 -10.15
N GLN A 41 -7.14 4.43 -10.04
CA GLN A 41 -6.71 3.58 -11.14
C GLN A 41 -6.66 2.08 -10.79
N VAL A 42 -6.89 1.26 -11.82
CA VAL A 42 -6.67 -0.19 -11.79
C VAL A 42 -5.82 -0.55 -13.00
N PRO A 43 -4.59 -1.10 -12.83
CA PRO A 43 -3.95 -1.46 -11.57
C PRO A 43 -3.59 -0.25 -10.68
N ALA A 44 -3.36 -0.52 -9.39
CA ALA A 44 -2.84 0.46 -8.44
C ALA A 44 -1.50 1.05 -8.89
N PRO A 45 -1.09 2.23 -8.38
CA PRO A 45 0.25 2.76 -8.59
C PRO A 45 1.33 1.77 -8.17
N LEU A 46 2.39 1.68 -8.98
CA LEU A 46 3.54 0.82 -8.68
C LEU A 46 4.35 1.43 -7.53
N ILE A 47 4.42 0.71 -6.40
CA ILE A 47 5.43 0.94 -5.38
C ILE A 47 6.64 0.07 -5.72
N HIS A 48 7.76 0.71 -6.05
CA HIS A 48 9.02 0.04 -6.37
C HIS A 48 10.14 0.65 -5.52
N VAL A 49 10.67 -0.17 -4.61
CA VAL A 49 11.71 0.17 -3.64
C VAL A 49 12.82 -0.87 -3.67
N VAL A 50 13.94 -0.60 -3.00
CA VAL A 50 15.08 -1.52 -2.92
C VAL A 50 15.00 -2.33 -1.62
N GLU A 51 15.56 -3.54 -1.63
CA GLU A 51 15.69 -4.34 -0.42
C GLU A 51 16.39 -3.55 0.71
N GLY A 52 15.78 -3.58 1.89
CA GLY A 52 16.27 -2.87 3.07
C GLY A 52 15.71 -1.47 3.25
N ASP A 53 15.01 -0.90 2.25
CA ASP A 53 14.36 0.39 2.38
C ASP A 53 13.18 0.38 3.39
N ASP A 54 12.99 1.51 4.08
CA ASP A 54 11.84 1.75 4.95
C ASP A 54 10.70 2.40 4.15
N VAL A 55 9.49 1.85 4.24
CA VAL A 55 8.34 2.30 3.47
C VAL A 55 7.23 2.78 4.39
N GLU A 56 6.76 4.00 4.15
CA GLU A 56 5.59 4.60 4.79
C GLU A 56 4.55 4.89 3.72
N VAL A 57 3.32 4.40 3.90
CA VAL A 57 2.20 4.67 3.00
C VAL A 57 1.06 5.22 3.82
N LEU A 58 0.77 6.51 3.67
CA LEU A 58 -0.42 7.13 4.23
C LEU A 58 -1.61 6.78 3.33
N VAL A 59 -2.60 6.09 3.87
CA VAL A 59 -3.77 5.66 3.11
C VAL A 59 -4.99 6.47 3.54
N THR A 60 -5.65 7.14 2.60
CA THR A 60 -6.93 7.84 2.83
C THR A 60 -8.07 7.13 2.11
N ASN A 61 -9.12 6.77 2.84
CA ASN A 61 -10.30 6.12 2.29
C ASN A 61 -11.34 7.17 1.83
N ASN A 62 -11.41 7.46 0.52
CA ASN A 62 -12.40 8.37 -0.05
C ASN A 62 -13.70 7.65 -0.48
N THR A 63 -13.86 6.38 -0.14
CA THR A 63 -15.04 5.58 -0.50
C THR A 63 -16.12 5.64 0.57
N SER A 64 -17.26 5.01 0.29
CA SER A 64 -18.36 4.81 1.24
C SER A 64 -18.25 3.55 2.10
N THR A 65 -17.19 2.73 1.95
CA THR A 65 -17.05 1.45 2.64
C THR A 65 -15.71 1.29 3.35
N PRO A 66 -15.62 0.52 4.46
CA PRO A 66 -14.37 0.33 5.18
C PRO A 66 -13.37 -0.53 4.38
N HIS A 67 -12.09 -0.21 4.49
CA HIS A 67 -11.01 -0.86 3.75
C HIS A 67 -9.74 -1.08 4.58
N THR A 68 -8.84 -1.92 4.09
CA THR A 68 -7.47 -2.11 4.59
C THR A 68 -6.55 -2.44 3.40
N ILE A 69 -5.23 -2.31 3.58
CA ILE A 69 -4.24 -2.78 2.60
C ILE A 69 -3.37 -3.83 3.26
N HIS A 70 -3.46 -5.07 2.79
CA HIS A 70 -2.53 -6.13 3.17
C HIS A 70 -1.35 -6.19 2.21
N TRP A 71 -0.14 -6.09 2.74
CA TRP A 71 1.11 -6.10 1.98
C TRP A 71 1.57 -7.53 1.69
N HIS A 72 0.94 -8.17 0.71
CA HIS A 72 1.18 -9.57 0.38
C HIS A 72 2.66 -9.86 0.11
N GLY A 73 3.26 -10.72 0.94
CA GLY A 73 4.65 -11.17 0.82
C GLY A 73 5.64 -10.42 1.70
N LEU A 74 5.26 -9.30 2.35
CA LEU A 74 6.10 -8.68 3.37
C LEU A 74 5.99 -9.44 4.68
N TYR A 75 7.13 -9.73 5.30
CA TYR A 75 7.17 -10.47 6.58
C TYR A 75 6.65 -9.66 7.78
N GLN A 76 6.56 -8.33 7.66
CA GLN A 76 6.21 -7.43 8.76
C GLN A 76 7.02 -7.70 10.05
N THR A 77 8.34 -7.93 9.90
CA THR A 77 9.24 -8.24 11.02
C THR A 77 9.21 -7.13 12.07
N ASN A 78 8.82 -7.46 13.30
CA ASN A 78 8.58 -6.51 14.39
C ASN A 78 7.55 -5.40 14.07
N ASN A 79 6.74 -5.57 13.00
CA ASN A 79 5.85 -4.56 12.45
C ASN A 79 4.44 -5.09 12.12
N TRP A 80 4.04 -6.22 12.73
CA TRP A 80 2.81 -6.95 12.41
C TRP A 80 1.52 -6.13 12.49
N LYS A 81 1.48 -5.01 13.24
CA LYS A 81 0.32 -4.11 13.29
C LYS A 81 0.00 -3.45 11.95
N ASN A 82 0.99 -3.33 11.05
CA ASN A 82 0.85 -2.77 9.70
C ASN A 82 0.57 -3.85 8.63
N ASP A 83 0.17 -5.07 9.03
CA ASP A 83 -0.15 -6.15 8.11
C ASP A 83 -1.50 -5.97 7.38
N GLY A 84 -2.38 -5.08 7.87
CA GLY A 84 -3.62 -4.75 7.16
C GLY A 84 -4.73 -5.80 7.26
N VAL A 85 -4.77 -6.64 8.30
CA VAL A 85 -5.83 -7.63 8.49
C VAL A 85 -6.85 -7.13 9.52
N PRO A 86 -8.09 -6.79 9.11
CA PRO A 86 -9.09 -6.23 10.01
C PRO A 86 -9.51 -7.22 11.10
N GLY A 87 -9.60 -6.75 12.34
CA GLY A 87 -9.94 -7.56 13.52
C GLY A 87 -8.82 -8.48 14.01
N VAL A 88 -7.64 -8.43 13.37
CA VAL A 88 -6.44 -9.19 13.79
C VAL A 88 -5.29 -8.25 14.08
N THR A 89 -4.87 -7.45 13.10
CA THR A 89 -3.70 -6.56 13.22
C THR A 89 -4.06 -5.09 13.37
N GLN A 90 -5.23 -4.70 12.87
CA GLN A 90 -5.80 -3.35 13.00
C GLN A 90 -7.33 -3.38 12.86
N GLU A 91 -7.97 -2.28 13.20
CA GLU A 91 -9.34 -2.00 12.73
C GLU A 91 -9.31 -1.54 11.27
N ALA A 92 -10.46 -1.61 10.59
CA ALA A 92 -10.56 -1.13 9.22
C ALA A 92 -10.43 0.41 9.15
N ILE A 93 -9.93 0.89 8.02
CA ILE A 93 -9.94 2.32 7.68
C ILE A 93 -11.37 2.66 7.26
N GLU A 94 -12.11 3.32 8.14
CA GLU A 94 -13.49 3.71 7.88
C GLU A 94 -13.61 4.73 6.75
N ALA A 95 -14.83 4.95 6.26
CA ALA A 95 -15.10 5.92 5.20
C ALA A 95 -14.69 7.35 5.63
N GLY A 96 -13.80 7.98 4.86
CA GLY A 96 -13.24 9.30 5.13
C GLY A 96 -12.01 9.33 6.04
N ASP A 97 -11.67 8.20 6.68
CA ASP A 97 -10.54 8.12 7.59
C ASP A 97 -9.22 7.86 6.88
N SER A 98 -8.12 8.02 7.62
CA SER A 98 -6.77 7.70 7.16
C SER A 98 -6.03 6.84 8.18
N TYR A 99 -5.06 6.08 7.68
CA TYR A 99 -4.18 5.21 8.47
C TYR A 99 -2.73 5.35 8.01
#